data_AF-A0A820P6I4-F1
#
_entry.id   AF-A0A820P6I4-F1
#
_cell.length_a   1.000
_cell.length_b   1.000
_cell.length_c   1.000
_cell.angle_alpha   90.00
_cell.angle_beta   90.00
_cell.angle_gamma   90.00
#
_symmetry.space_group_name_H-M   'P 1'
#
loop_
_entity.id
_entity.type
_entity.pdbx_description
1 polymer ?
#
loop_
_entity_poly.entity_id
_entity_poly.type
_entity_poly.pdbx_seq_one_letter_code
_entity_poly.pdbx_strand_id
1 'polypeptide(L)'
;IFFDISILLFIIFICLCIFFGNLTYGISLIDHHQIHSTPLDSLYYSYETILTIGFGQHIPSTPYLTWITIISILFGMMCLSLPVPFLAIYNFNLDNCEQENIKMLS
;
A
#
# COMPACT_ATOMS: atom_id res chain seq x y z
N ILE A 1 2.46 2.65 -21.79
CA ILE A 1 3.20 1.63 -21.01
C ILE A 1 3.42 2.09 -19.57
N PHE A 2 4.16 3.18 -19.34
CA PHE A 2 4.47 3.60 -17.96
C PHE A 2 3.23 3.98 -17.15
N PHE A 3 2.36 4.80 -17.74
CA PHE A 3 1.08 5.17 -17.17
C PHE A 3 0.20 3.95 -16.87
N ASP A 4 0.20 2.95 -17.77
CA ASP A 4 -0.56 1.71 -17.59
C ASP A 4 -0.06 0.87 -16.41
N ILE A 5 1.27 0.79 -16.22
CA ILE A 5 1.89 0.09 -15.08
C ILE A 5 1.61 0.80 -13.76
N SER A 6 1.65 2.14 -13.73
CA SER A 6 1.30 2.90 -12.53
C SER A 6 -0.16 2.70 -12.13
N ILE A 7 -1.09 2.71 -13.09
CA ILE A 7 -2.51 2.42 -12.84
C ILE A 7 -2.70 0.98 -12.36
N LEU A 8 -2.03 0.01 -13.00
CA LEU A 8 -2.10 -1.39 -12.61
C LEU A 8 -1.62 -1.59 -11.15
N LEU A 9 -0.52 -0.96 -10.76
CA LEU A 9 -0.04 -0.99 -9.38
C LEU A 9 -1.03 -0.37 -8.39
N PHE A 10 -1.67 0.74 -8.77
CA PHE A 10 -2.71 1.34 -7.94
C PHE A 10 -3.92 0.42 -7.76
N ILE A 11 -4.37 -0.24 -8.83
CA ILE A 11 -5.45 -1.24 -8.76
C ILE A 11 -5.05 -2.42 -7.87
N ILE A 12 -3.83 -2.95 -8.03
CA ILE A 12 -3.31 -4.04 -7.19
C ILE A 12 -3.28 -3.63 -5.72
N PHE A 13 -2.82 -2.42 -5.42
CA PHE A 13 -2.79 -1.88 -4.06
C PHE A 13 -4.20 -1.82 -3.44
N ILE A 14 -5.20 -1.32 -4.17
CA ILE A 14 -6.60 -1.28 -3.71
C ILE A 14 -7.14 -2.71 -3.51
N CYS A 15 -6.88 -3.62 -4.46
CA CYS A 15 -7.26 -5.03 -4.34
C CYS A 15 -6.65 -5.69 -3.10
N LEU A 16 -5.37 -5.42 -2.79
CA LEU A 16 -4.71 -5.91 -1.59
C LEU A 16 -5.35 -5.36 -0.32
N CYS A 17 -5.66 -4.06 -0.28
CA CYS A 17 -6.36 -3.45 0.87
C CYS A 17 -7.73 -4.08 1.11
N ILE A 18 -8.50 -4.32 0.04
CA ILE A 18 -9.80 -4.97 0.14
C ILE A 18 -9.63 -6.43 0.58
N PHE A 19 -8.68 -7.17 0.01
CA PHE A 19 -8.44 -8.56 0.33
C PHE A 19 -8.02 -8.76 1.80
N PHE A 20 -7.00 -8.02 2.26
CA PHE A 20 -6.53 -8.10 3.64
C PHE A 20 -7.55 -7.55 4.64
N GLY A 21 -8.26 -6.46 4.31
CA GLY A 21 -9.32 -5.91 5.17
C GLY A 21 -10.51 -6.85 5.36
N ASN A 22 -10.88 -7.66 4.36
CA ASN A 22 -11.89 -8.70 4.52
C ASN A 22 -11.38 -9.89 5.34
N LEU A 23 -10.10 -10.27 5.19
CA LEU A 23 -9.49 -11.34 5.99
C LEU A 23 -9.45 -10.98 7.48
N THR A 24 -9.01 -9.77 7.82
CA THR A 24 -8.94 -9.31 9.22
C THR A 24 -10.33 -9.14 9.83
N TYR A 25 -11.30 -8.66 9.06
CA TYR A 25 -12.71 -8.62 9.49
C TYR A 25 -13.25 -10.02 9.79
N GLY A 26 -13.05 -10.98 8.88
CA GLY A 26 -13.51 -12.36 9.04
C GLY A 26 -12.98 -13.02 10.30
N ILE A 27 -11.71 -12.77 10.66
CA ILE A 27 -11.11 -13.31 11.88
C ILE A 27 -11.59 -12.56 13.12
N SER A 28 -11.76 -11.24 13.03
CA SER A 28 -12.30 -10.45 14.14
C SER A 28 -13.74 -10.86 14.52
N LEU A 29 -14.51 -11.40 13.58
CA LEU A 29 -15.84 -11.96 13.87
C LEU A 29 -15.79 -13.29 14.62
N ILE A 30 -14.74 -14.08 14.41
CA ILE A 30 -14.57 -15.40 15.04
C ILE A 30 -14.07 -15.25 16.48
N ASP A 31 -13.20 -14.25 16.74
CA ASP A 31 -12.45 -14.16 17.99
C ASP A 31 -13.19 -13.48 19.16
N HIS A 32 -14.44 -13.01 18.99
CA HIS A 32 -15.26 -12.26 19.96
C HIS A 32 -14.64 -11.00 20.60
N HIS A 33 -13.32 -10.83 20.53
CA HIS A 33 -12.60 -9.58 20.74
C HIS A 33 -12.91 -8.67 19.55
N GLN A 34 -13.90 -7.80 19.71
CA GLN A 34 -14.31 -6.83 18.68
C GLN A 34 -13.25 -5.74 18.50
N ILE A 35 -12.10 -6.09 17.93
CA ILE A 35 -11.05 -5.14 17.54
C ILE A 35 -11.54 -4.32 16.34
N HIS A 36 -12.27 -4.94 15.41
CA HIS A 36 -12.91 -4.26 14.30
C HIS A 36 -14.43 -4.42 14.38
N SER A 37 -15.15 -3.32 14.63
CA SER A 37 -16.61 -3.32 14.80
C SER A 37 -17.35 -3.35 13.46
N THR A 38 -16.75 -2.77 12.43
CA THR A 38 -17.33 -2.66 11.10
C THR A 38 -16.36 -3.11 10.01
N PRO A 39 -16.85 -3.53 8.83
CA PRO A 39 -15.98 -3.83 7.69
C PRO A 39 -15.21 -2.60 7.18
N LEU A 40 -15.67 -1.39 7.51
CA LEU A 40 -14.95 -0.16 7.19
C LEU A 40 -13.72 0.03 8.10
N ASP A 41 -13.84 -0.31 9.39
CA ASP A 41 -12.70 -0.22 10.32
C ASP A 41 -11.59 -1.21 9.96
N SER A 42 -11.95 -2.41 9.49
CA SER A 42 -10.97 -3.41 9.07
C SER A 42 -10.27 -3.02 7.75
N LEU A 43 -11.00 -2.37 6.83
CA LEU A 43 -10.43 -1.79 5.62
C LEU A 43 -9.49 -0.62 5.95
N TYR A 44 -9.88 0.23 6.90
CA TYR A 44 -9.02 1.30 7.38
C TYR A 44 -7.73 0.76 8.03
N TYR A 45 -7.86 -0.28 8.86
CA TYR A 45 -6.71 -0.98 9.43
C TYR A 45 -5.79 -1.59 8.35
N SER A 46 -6.37 -2.23 7.34
CA SER A 46 -5.59 -2.78 6.23
C SER A 46 -4.87 -1.69 5.44
N TYR A 47 -5.53 -0.54 5.23
CA TYR A 47 -4.95 0.61 4.54
C TYR A 47 -3.76 1.19 5.30
N GLU A 48 -3.89 1.46 6.60
CA GLU A 48 -2.78 2.00 7.41
C GLU A 48 -1.62 1.01 7.53
N THR A 49 -1.91 -0.30 7.51
CA THR A 49 -0.90 -1.36 7.63
C THR A 49 -0.12 -1.54 6.33
N ILE A 50 -0.80 -1.64 5.18
CA ILE A 50 -0.15 -1.82 3.87
C ILE A 50 0.63 -0.57 3.47
N LEU A 51 0.15 0.62 3.84
CA LEU A 51 0.89 1.87 3.66
C LEU A 51 2.01 2.08 4.68
N THR A 52 2.18 1.17 5.64
CA THR A 52 3.19 1.28 6.71
C THR A 52 3.03 2.53 7.58
N ILE A 53 1.82 3.10 7.64
CA ILE A 53 1.50 4.25 8.51
C ILE A 53 1.38 3.77 9.97
N GLY A 54 0.57 2.74 10.19
CA GLY A 54 0.37 2.08 11.49
C GLY A 54 0.02 3.05 12.63
N PHE A 55 -1.15 3.69 12.60
CA PHE A 55 -1.58 4.57 13.70
C PHE A 55 -1.76 3.82 15.03
N GLY A 56 -1.89 2.49 14.98
CA GLY A 56 -1.94 1.64 16.17
C GLY A 56 -3.27 1.73 16.93
N GLN A 57 -4.31 2.25 16.30
CA GLN A 57 -5.66 2.31 16.88
C GLN A 57 -6.28 0.91 16.99
N HIS A 58 -5.99 0.04 16.01
CA HIS A 58 -6.40 -1.35 16.02
C HIS A 58 -5.15 -2.21 16.15
N ILE A 59 -5.01 -2.93 17.28
CA ILE A 59 -3.83 -3.75 17.56
C ILE A 59 -4.24 -5.22 17.48
N PRO A 60 -3.55 -6.05 16.67
CA PRO A 60 -3.85 -7.46 16.59
C PRO A 60 -3.56 -8.12 17.93
N SER A 61 -4.61 -8.53 18.64
CA SER A 61 -4.49 -9.17 19.96
C SER A 61 -4.37 -10.69 19.87
N THR A 62 -4.70 -11.27 18.72
CA THR A 62 -4.76 -12.72 18.54
C THR A 62 -3.68 -13.21 17.59
N PRO A 63 -3.09 -14.41 17.83
CA PRO A 63 -1.94 -14.88 17.07
C PRO A 63 -2.22 -14.99 15.57
N TYR A 64 -3.45 -15.35 15.19
CA TYR A 64 -3.87 -15.44 13.79
C TYR A 64 -3.87 -14.07 13.10
N LEU A 65 -4.38 -13.04 13.78
CA LEU A 65 -4.42 -11.68 13.25
C LEU A 65 -3.00 -11.10 13.11
N THR A 66 -2.10 -11.43 14.03
CA THR A 66 -0.69 -11.03 13.98
C THR A 66 0.02 -11.59 12.76
N TRP A 67 -0.15 -12.88 12.46
CA TRP A 67 0.47 -13.50 11.28
C TRP A 67 -0.01 -12.87 9.97
N ILE A 68 -1.31 -12.60 9.85
CA ILE A 68 -1.87 -11.95 8.66
C ILE A 68 -1.37 -10.51 8.54
N THR A 69 -1.27 -9.80 9.66
CA THR A 69 -0.71 -8.44 9.69
C THR A 69 0.74 -8.46 9.18
N ILE A 70 1.59 -9.40 9.64
CA ILE A 70 2.97 -9.54 9.16
C ILE A 70 3.02 -9.78 7.65
N ILE A 71 2.20 -10.70 7.13
CA ILE A 71 2.13 -10.98 5.69
C ILE A 71 1.68 -9.73 4.92
N SER A 72 0.67 -9.01 5.43
CA SER A 72 0.16 -7.81 4.78
C SER A 72 1.21 -6.69 4.68
N ILE A 73 2.06 -6.53 5.71
CA ILE A 73 3.16 -5.55 5.70
C ILE A 73 4.20 -5.92 4.64
N LEU A 74 4.56 -7.20 4.53
CA LEU A 74 5.51 -7.66 3.51
C LEU A 74 5.01 -7.36 2.09
N PHE A 75 3.74 -7.66 1.80
CA PHE A 75 3.14 -7.35 0.51
C PHE A 75 3.02 -5.83 0.27
N GLY A 76 2.67 -5.05 1.30
CA GLY A 76 2.60 -3.60 1.21
C GLY A 76 3.94 -2.96 0.84
N MET A 77 5.03 -3.38 1.50
CA MET A 77 6.38 -2.91 1.18
C MET A 77 6.79 -3.26 -0.26
N MET A 78 6.48 -4.48 -0.73
CA MET A 78 6.75 -4.87 -2.13
C MET A 78 5.99 -3.98 -3.13
N CYS A 79 4.73 -3.64 -2.83
CA CYS A 79 3.89 -2.83 -3.68
C CYS A 79 4.36 -1.36 -3.75
N LEU A 80 4.79 -0.78 -2.62
CA LEU A 80 5.31 0.59 -2.53
C LEU A 80 6.71 0.76 -3.13
N SER A 81 7.52 -0.30 -3.14
CA SER A 81 8.89 -0.26 -3.66
C SER A 81 8.96 -0.01 -5.18
N LEU A 82 7.94 -0.38 -5.95
CA LEU A 82 7.95 -0.28 -7.40
C LEU A 82 7.67 1.13 -7.96
N PRO A 83 6.57 1.82 -7.60
CA PRO A 83 6.21 3.09 -8.25
C PRO A 83 7.12 4.26 -7.85
N VAL A 84 7.63 4.27 -6.61
CA VAL A 84 8.43 5.38 -6.05
C VAL A 84 9.75 5.63 -6.80
N PRO A 85 10.66 4.64 -6.97
CA PRO A 85 11.92 4.86 -7.68
C PRO A 85 11.69 5.16 -9.17
N PHE A 86 10.63 4.60 -9.74
CA PHE A 86 10.28 4.83 -11.14
C PHE A 86 9.91 6.29 -11.41
N LEU A 87 9.10 6.91 -10.54
CA LEU A 87 8.74 8.32 -10.65
C LEU A 87 9.97 9.23 -10.49
N ALA A 88 10.88 8.90 -9.57
CA ALA A 88 12.10 9.67 -9.35
C ALA A 88 13.03 9.69 -10.58
N ILE A 89 13.25 8.52 -11.21
CA ILE A 89 14.08 8.40 -12.41
C ILE A 89 13.44 9.16 -13.59
N TYR A 90 12.12 9.09 -13.72
CA TYR A 90 11.40 9.78 -14.80
C TYR A 90 11.57 11.30 -14.71
N ASN A 91 11.37 11.89 -13.53
CA ASN A 91 11.53 13.34 -13.34
C ASN A 91 12.98 13.77 -13.57
N PHE A 92 13.96 13.01 -13.07
CA PHE A 92 15.38 13.33 -13.28
C PHE A 92 15.78 13.32 -14.76
N ASN A 93 15.22 12.41 -15.55
CA ASN A 93 15.49 12.37 -16.99
C ASN A 93 14.85 13.55 -17.74
N LEU A 94 13.67 14.00 -17.32
CA LEU A 94 13.04 15.20 -17.89
C LEU A 94 13.89 16.45 -17.63
N ASP A 95 14.37 16.63 -16.40
CA ASP A 95 15.23 17.76 -16.04
C ASP A 95 16.50 17.81 -16.91
N ASN A 96 17.14 16.66 -17.16
CA ASN A 96 18.32 16.57 -18.02
C ASN A 96 18.02 16.92 -19.48
N CYS A 97 16.88 16.47 -20.03
CA CYS A 97 16.47 16.81 -21.39
C CYS A 97 16.16 18.30 -21.57
N GLU A 98 15.59 18.95 -20.55
CA GLU A 98 15.39 20.41 -20.58
C GLU A 98 16.74 21.15 -20.61
N GLN A 99 17.70 20.73 -19.79
CA GLN A 99 19.04 21.33 -19.76
C GLN A 99 19.81 21.16 -21.09
N GLU A 100 19.68 20.01 -21.75
CA GLU A 100 20.29 19.80 -23.08
C GLU A 100 19.63 20.66 -24.16
N ASN A 101 18.30 20.78 -24.18
CA ASN A 101 17.60 21.63 -25.14
C ASN A 101 17.98 23.11 -24.99
N ILE A 102 18.14 23.60 -23.76
CA ILE A 102 18.57 24.99 -23.52
C ILE A 102 19.99 25.23 -24.07
N LYS A 103 20.92 24.29 -23.88
CA LYS A 103 22.29 24.39 -24.40
C LYS A 103 22.38 24.40 -25.93
N MET A 104 21.46 23.73 -26.62
CA MET A 104 21.42 23.75 -28.08
C MET A 104 20.89 25.07 -28.66
N LEU A 105 20.18 25.86 -27.84
CA LEU A 105 19.58 27.15 -28.25
C LEU A 105 20.45 28.36 -27.91
N SER A 106 21.55 28.18 -27.17
CA SER A 106 22.53 29.22 -26.80
C SER A 106 23.78 29.17 -27.68
#